data_AF-A0A971PH68-F1
#
_entry.id   AF-A0A971PH68-F1
#
_cell.length_a   1.000
_cell.length_b   1.000
_cell.length_c   1.000
_cell.angle_alpha   90.00
_cell.angle_beta   90.00
_cell.angle_gamma   90.00
#
_symmetry.space_group_name_H-M   'P 1'
#
loop_
_entity.id
_entity.type
_entity.pdbx_description
1 polymer ?
#
loop_
_entity_poly.entity_id
_entity_poly.type
_entity_poly.pdbx_seq_one_letter_code
_entity_poly.pdbx_strand_id
1 'polypeptide(L)'
;MPVACRWIVAACYAAALPFLRGGWERIRARGGDSFAAALPFAAAAALAAALLWYLAARKRETRVTVYLLLAVLCAAALALFRSSPEPIARIHIAQYALLGLLVFWAMDGPREGRICCLGAFLAGSALGLADETLQGVLPSRIYDLRDVALNIRSVLLGQAAILFVLRPWERNGGGPPRRGGGGRLALPACAFSLAALLCLANVALVEMGTPTRPGWEGAVAGGRDGFRHFGPAAVAANTVGIAAAVAMLGAARGPLRGAARLLRAAAVCGLLPPLILLVGALLGLRFR
;
A
#
# COMPACT_ATOMS: atom_id res chain seq x y z
N MET A 1 19.41 -9.27 6.47
CA MET A 1 18.94 -8.81 5.15
C MET A 1 19.16 -7.30 5.00
N PRO A 2 19.86 -6.85 3.93
CA PRO A 2 20.09 -5.43 3.65
C PRO A 2 18.79 -4.64 3.48
N VAL A 3 18.79 -3.37 3.86
CA VAL A 3 17.62 -2.47 3.78
C VAL A 3 17.03 -2.41 2.36
N ALA A 4 17.87 -2.36 1.32
CA ALA A 4 17.41 -2.33 -0.07
C ALA A 4 16.59 -3.56 -0.46
N CYS A 5 16.99 -4.77 -0.03
CA CYS A 5 16.22 -5.98 -0.30
C CYS A 5 14.84 -5.95 0.36
N ARG A 6 14.73 -5.31 1.55
CA ARG A 6 13.43 -5.16 2.25
C ARG A 6 12.49 -4.24 1.47
N TRP A 7 13.03 -3.15 0.92
CA TRP A 7 12.28 -2.26 0.05
C TRP A 7 11.84 -2.93 -1.24
N ILE A 8 12.68 -3.79 -1.84
CA ILE A 8 12.28 -4.59 -3.01
C ILE A 8 11.08 -5.48 -2.65
N VAL A 9 11.11 -6.17 -1.51
CA VAL A 9 9.97 -6.99 -1.06
C VAL A 9 8.71 -6.14 -0.86
N ALA A 10 8.81 -5.00 -0.18
CA ALA A 10 7.68 -4.10 0.04
C ALA A 10 7.11 -3.54 -1.28
N ALA A 11 7.99 -3.18 -2.22
CA ALA A 11 7.60 -2.67 -3.54
C ALA A 11 6.96 -3.75 -4.41
N CYS A 12 7.52 -4.96 -4.44
CA CYS A 12 6.91 -6.11 -5.13
C CYS A 12 5.54 -6.45 -4.55
N TYR A 13 5.39 -6.38 -3.22
CA TYR A 13 4.11 -6.59 -2.56
C TYR A 13 3.08 -5.53 -2.98
N ALA A 14 3.45 -4.23 -2.91
CA ALA A 14 2.58 -3.14 -3.32
C ALA A 14 2.20 -3.21 -4.80
N ALA A 15 3.17 -3.53 -5.68
CA ALA A 15 2.94 -3.69 -7.11
C ALA A 15 2.03 -4.89 -7.44
N ALA A 16 1.93 -5.88 -6.56
CA ALA A 16 1.03 -7.01 -6.76
C ALA A 16 -0.43 -6.68 -6.42
N LEU A 17 -0.70 -5.67 -5.56
CA LEU A 17 -2.04 -5.36 -5.06
C LEU A 17 -3.10 -5.16 -6.15
N PRO A 18 -2.86 -4.36 -7.23
CA PRO A 18 -3.86 -4.14 -8.28
C PRO A 18 -4.29 -5.44 -8.98
N PHE A 19 -3.39 -6.42 -9.05
CA PHE A 19 -3.60 -7.69 -9.76
C PHE A 19 -4.33 -8.74 -8.92
N LEU A 20 -4.46 -8.54 -7.60
CA LEU A 20 -5.04 -9.53 -6.70
C LEU A 20 -6.51 -9.81 -6.97
N ARG A 21 -7.26 -8.87 -7.57
CA ARG A 21 -8.64 -9.14 -8.00
C ARG A 21 -8.74 -10.17 -9.11
N GLY A 22 -7.84 -10.16 -10.09
CA GLY A 22 -7.83 -11.20 -11.11
C GLY A 22 -7.62 -12.59 -10.49
N GLY A 23 -6.80 -12.67 -9.43
CA GLY A 23 -6.67 -13.86 -8.60
C GLY A 23 -7.96 -14.22 -7.85
N TRP A 24 -8.59 -13.22 -7.22
CA TRP A 24 -9.84 -13.37 -6.50
C TRP A 24 -10.99 -13.88 -7.37
N GLU A 25 -11.14 -13.34 -8.59
CA GLU A 25 -12.18 -13.75 -9.52
C GLU A 25 -11.99 -15.21 -9.96
N ARG A 26 -10.74 -15.65 -10.17
CA ARG A 26 -10.44 -17.07 -10.45
C ARG A 26 -10.75 -17.98 -9.26
N ILE A 27 -10.45 -17.52 -8.05
CA ILE A 27 -10.76 -18.25 -6.82
C ILE A 27 -12.28 -18.39 -6.65
N ARG A 28 -13.01 -17.28 -6.81
CA ARG A 28 -14.48 -17.24 -6.76
C ARG A 28 -15.10 -18.14 -7.82
N ALA A 29 -14.61 -18.07 -9.06
CA ALA A 29 -15.12 -18.88 -10.17
C ALA A 29 -14.94 -20.39 -9.95
N ARG A 30 -13.87 -20.81 -9.24
CA ARG A 30 -13.58 -22.23 -8.99
C ARG A 30 -14.19 -22.77 -7.70
N GLY A 31 -14.19 -21.97 -6.64
CA GLY A 31 -14.61 -22.40 -5.29
C GLY A 31 -16.02 -21.94 -4.89
N GLY A 32 -16.64 -21.06 -5.68
CA GLY A 32 -17.94 -20.46 -5.35
C GLY A 32 -17.85 -19.31 -4.33
N ASP A 33 -18.99 -18.66 -4.12
CA ASP A 33 -19.10 -17.43 -3.33
C ASP A 33 -18.84 -17.66 -1.83
N SER A 34 -19.33 -18.77 -1.28
CA SER A 34 -19.13 -19.11 0.14
C SER A 34 -17.65 -19.36 0.46
N PHE A 35 -16.93 -20.05 -0.45
CA PHE A 35 -15.50 -20.28 -0.29
C PHE A 35 -14.70 -18.98 -0.39
N ALA A 36 -14.99 -18.16 -1.40
CA ALA A 36 -14.38 -16.85 -1.54
C ALA A 36 -14.64 -15.99 -0.29
N ALA A 37 -15.88 -15.93 0.20
CA ALA A 37 -16.23 -15.15 1.39
C ALA A 37 -15.49 -15.60 2.67
N ALA A 38 -15.14 -16.88 2.79
CA ALA A 38 -14.42 -17.42 3.94
C ALA A 38 -12.91 -17.07 3.94
N LEU A 39 -12.30 -16.88 2.77
CA LEU A 39 -10.84 -16.69 2.64
C LEU A 39 -10.29 -15.48 3.41
N PRO A 40 -10.89 -14.28 3.36
CA PRO A 40 -10.38 -13.14 4.12
C PRO A 40 -10.41 -13.39 5.64
N PHE A 41 -11.44 -14.08 6.15
CA PHE A 41 -11.51 -14.48 7.55
C PHE A 41 -10.43 -15.51 7.90
N ALA A 42 -10.23 -16.51 7.04
CA ALA A 42 -9.18 -17.51 7.23
C ALA A 42 -7.77 -16.87 7.23
N ALA A 43 -7.51 -15.93 6.32
CA ALA A 43 -6.26 -15.19 6.26
C ALA A 43 -6.03 -14.32 7.51
N ALA A 44 -7.06 -13.61 7.97
CA ALA A 44 -6.99 -12.82 9.21
C ALA A 44 -6.77 -13.69 10.44
N ALA A 45 -7.48 -14.83 10.54
CA ALA A 45 -7.32 -15.79 11.63
C ALA A 45 -5.90 -16.40 11.63
N ALA A 46 -5.38 -16.77 10.46
CA ALA A 46 -4.02 -17.29 10.32
C ALA A 46 -2.97 -16.25 10.75
N LEU A 47 -3.14 -14.97 10.37
CA LEU A 47 -2.24 -13.90 10.80
C LEU A 47 -2.30 -13.69 12.33
N ALA A 48 -3.49 -13.69 12.92
CA ALA A 48 -3.67 -13.58 14.37
C ALA A 48 -3.03 -14.77 15.11
N ALA A 49 -3.24 -16.00 14.61
CA ALA A 49 -2.64 -17.20 15.17
C ALA A 49 -1.11 -17.19 15.05
N ALA A 50 -0.56 -16.75 13.91
CA ALA A 50 0.88 -16.60 13.71
C ALA A 50 1.49 -15.57 14.67
N LEU A 51 0.81 -14.43 14.88
CA LEU A 51 1.22 -13.43 15.86
C LEU A 51 1.17 -13.99 17.29
N LEU A 52 0.10 -14.68 17.66
CA LEU A 52 -0.04 -15.31 18.98
C LEU A 52 1.06 -16.34 19.22
N TRP A 53 1.30 -17.23 18.26
CA TRP A 53 2.38 -18.21 18.30
C TRP A 53 3.74 -17.53 18.40
N TYR A 54 3.99 -16.48 17.62
CA TYR A 54 5.24 -15.72 17.69
C TYR A 54 5.45 -15.13 19.09
N LEU A 55 4.42 -14.53 19.69
CA LEU A 55 4.50 -13.95 21.03
C LEU A 55 4.77 -15.03 22.09
N ALA A 56 4.00 -16.12 22.08
CA ALA A 56 4.10 -17.18 23.08
C ALA A 56 5.37 -18.02 22.92
N ALA A 57 5.68 -18.49 21.71
CA ALA A 57 6.76 -19.45 21.47
C ALA A 57 8.12 -18.79 21.18
N ARG A 58 8.15 -17.66 20.48
CA ARG A 58 9.40 -17.03 20.00
C ARG A 58 9.83 -15.81 20.80
N LYS A 59 8.88 -14.98 21.24
CA LYS A 59 9.15 -13.83 22.13
C LYS A 59 9.08 -14.25 23.60
N ARG A 60 8.37 -15.34 23.93
CA ARG A 60 8.08 -15.78 25.31
C ARG A 60 7.53 -14.63 26.15
N GLU A 61 6.62 -13.87 25.55
CA GLU A 61 6.02 -12.71 26.21
C GLU A 61 5.16 -13.18 27.39
N THR A 62 5.36 -12.58 28.57
CA THR A 62 4.62 -12.95 29.79
C THR A 62 3.60 -11.90 30.20
N ARG A 63 3.66 -10.69 29.61
CA ARG A 63 2.77 -9.59 29.94
C ARG A 63 1.37 -9.84 29.37
N VAL A 64 0.40 -10.10 30.25
CA VAL A 64 -1.02 -10.28 29.91
C VAL A 64 -1.57 -9.10 29.10
N THR A 65 -1.12 -7.87 29.39
CA THR A 65 -1.54 -6.66 28.67
C THR A 65 -1.24 -6.74 27.16
N VAL A 66 -0.17 -7.41 26.73
CA VAL A 66 0.16 -7.59 25.30
C VAL A 66 -0.87 -8.49 24.60
N TYR A 67 -1.31 -9.55 25.27
CA TYR A 67 -2.35 -10.46 24.75
C TYR A 67 -3.73 -9.79 24.72
N LEU A 68 -4.07 -9.00 25.74
CA LEU A 68 -5.30 -8.20 25.74
C LEU A 68 -5.30 -7.17 24.59
N LEU A 69 -4.17 -6.50 24.36
CA LEU A 69 -4.02 -5.58 23.24
C LEU A 69 -4.15 -6.29 21.88
N LEU A 70 -3.58 -7.49 21.73
CA LEU A 70 -3.78 -8.30 20.53
C LEU A 70 -5.26 -8.66 20.33
N ALA A 71 -5.96 -9.06 21.40
CA ALA A 71 -7.39 -9.37 21.34
C ALA A 71 -8.22 -8.13 20.93
N VAL A 72 -7.91 -6.95 21.46
CA VAL A 72 -8.54 -5.68 21.06
C VAL A 72 -8.29 -5.40 19.57
N LEU A 73 -7.07 -5.59 19.07
CA LEU A 73 -6.77 -5.41 17.65
C LEU A 73 -7.50 -6.42 16.75
N CYS A 74 -7.62 -7.68 17.18
CA CYS A 74 -8.42 -8.68 16.49
C CYS A 74 -9.91 -8.31 16.46
N ALA A 75 -10.45 -7.80 17.56
CA ALA A 75 -11.83 -7.31 17.62
C ALA A 75 -12.05 -6.10 16.71
N ALA A 76 -11.11 -5.15 16.69
CA ALA A 76 -11.15 -3.99 15.79
C ALA A 76 -11.08 -4.42 14.31
N ALA A 77 -10.21 -5.37 13.97
CA ALA A 77 -10.16 -5.94 12.63
C ALA A 77 -11.50 -6.60 12.27
N LEU A 78 -12.08 -7.42 13.15
CA LEU A 78 -13.37 -8.07 12.93
C LEU A 78 -14.52 -7.06 12.75
N ALA A 79 -14.51 -5.95 13.48
CA ALA A 79 -15.47 -4.87 13.30
C ALA A 79 -15.35 -4.24 11.89
N LEU A 80 -14.13 -4.00 11.41
CA LEU A 80 -13.90 -3.55 10.03
C LEU A 80 -14.40 -4.57 9.01
N PHE A 81 -14.09 -5.87 9.21
CA PHE A 81 -14.57 -6.95 8.34
C PHE A 81 -16.09 -6.96 8.21
N ARG A 82 -16.81 -6.76 9.33
CA ARG A 82 -18.28 -6.71 9.35
C ARG A 82 -18.86 -5.46 8.74
N SER A 83 -18.15 -4.33 8.82
CA SER A 83 -18.57 -3.06 8.21
C SER A 83 -18.45 -3.05 6.68
N SER A 84 -17.69 -3.98 6.10
CA SER A 84 -17.46 -4.05 4.67
C SER A 84 -18.46 -5.04 4.00
N PRO A 85 -19.37 -4.55 3.13
CA PRO A 85 -20.40 -5.39 2.52
C PRO A 85 -19.82 -6.36 1.50
N GLU A 86 -18.78 -5.97 0.76
CA GLU A 86 -18.19 -6.81 -0.27
C GLU A 86 -17.07 -7.72 0.28
N PRO A 87 -17.11 -9.04 0.01
CA PRO A 87 -16.05 -9.96 0.39
C PRO A 87 -14.66 -9.58 -0.14
N ILE A 88 -14.58 -8.94 -1.30
CA ILE A 88 -13.29 -8.50 -1.86
C ILE A 88 -12.72 -7.33 -1.05
N ALA A 89 -13.52 -6.33 -0.66
CA ALA A 89 -13.04 -5.22 0.17
C ALA A 89 -12.52 -5.71 1.54
N ARG A 90 -13.05 -6.82 2.07
CA ARG A 90 -12.52 -7.45 3.29
C ARG A 90 -11.07 -7.92 3.17
N ILE A 91 -10.62 -8.34 1.99
CA ILE A 91 -9.23 -8.79 1.81
C ILE A 91 -8.24 -7.62 1.93
N HIS A 92 -8.67 -6.41 1.60
CA HIS A 92 -7.86 -5.19 1.73
C HIS A 92 -7.43 -4.99 3.20
N ILE A 93 -8.26 -5.40 4.17
CA ILE A 93 -7.94 -5.26 5.59
C ILE A 93 -6.63 -5.97 5.94
N ALA A 94 -6.51 -7.24 5.57
CA ALA A 94 -5.30 -8.00 5.82
C ALA A 94 -4.12 -7.50 4.96
N GLN A 95 -4.38 -7.14 3.70
CA GLN A 95 -3.35 -6.72 2.76
C GLN A 95 -2.66 -5.42 3.18
N TYR A 96 -3.45 -4.41 3.52
CA TYR A 96 -2.93 -3.10 3.89
C TYR A 96 -2.34 -3.06 5.29
N ALA A 97 -2.85 -3.89 6.21
CA ALA A 97 -2.17 -4.13 7.48
C ALA A 97 -0.78 -4.71 7.26
N LEU A 98 -0.66 -5.75 6.42
CA LEU A 98 0.62 -6.37 6.08
C LEU A 98 1.55 -5.39 5.33
N LEU A 99 1.01 -4.59 4.41
CA LEU A 99 1.78 -3.53 3.73
C LEU A 99 2.41 -2.57 4.75
N GLY A 100 1.63 -2.11 5.73
CA GLY A 100 2.15 -1.27 6.81
C GLY A 100 3.31 -1.93 7.55
N LEU A 101 3.21 -3.23 7.87
CA LEU A 101 4.29 -4.00 8.49
C LEU A 101 5.54 -4.06 7.62
N LEU A 102 5.37 -4.31 6.31
CA LEU A 102 6.48 -4.40 5.37
C LEU A 102 7.18 -3.06 5.17
N VAL A 103 6.44 -1.96 5.10
CA VAL A 103 7.00 -0.61 5.02
C VAL A 103 7.79 -0.27 6.29
N PHE A 104 7.24 -0.55 7.48
CA PHE A 104 7.95 -0.37 8.74
C PHE A 104 9.26 -1.18 8.79
N TRP A 105 9.22 -2.43 8.34
CA TRP A 105 10.38 -3.30 8.27
C TRP A 105 11.44 -2.81 7.25
N ALA A 106 10.98 -2.30 6.11
CA ALA A 106 11.83 -1.72 5.07
C ALA A 106 12.50 -0.43 5.52
N MET A 107 11.84 0.37 6.37
CA MET A 107 12.42 1.54 7.03
C MET A 107 13.43 1.19 8.14
N ASP A 108 13.80 -0.07 8.36
CA ASP A 108 14.62 -0.47 9.52
C ASP A 108 13.99 -0.07 10.87
N GLY A 109 12.66 0.01 10.91
CA GLY A 109 11.87 0.38 12.09
C GLY A 109 12.21 -0.39 13.39
N PRO A 110 12.61 -1.69 13.36
CA PRO A 110 13.10 -2.39 14.54
C PRO A 110 14.31 -1.74 15.25
N ARG A 111 15.08 -0.90 14.54
CA ARG A 111 16.24 -0.17 15.10
C ARG A 111 15.91 1.28 15.45
N GLU A 112 15.09 1.93 14.64
CA GLU A 112 14.79 3.37 14.75
C GLU A 112 13.58 3.66 15.66
N GLY A 113 12.81 2.64 16.01
CA GLY A 113 11.79 2.71 17.07
C GLY A 113 10.48 3.33 16.63
N ARG A 114 9.81 4.02 17.57
CA ARG A 114 8.40 4.43 17.45
C ARG A 114 8.14 5.45 16.34
N ILE A 115 9.11 6.33 16.04
CA ILE A 115 8.96 7.34 14.98
C ILE A 115 8.78 6.71 13.59
N CYS A 116 9.38 5.53 13.37
CA CYS A 116 9.19 4.78 12.14
C CYS A 116 7.76 4.24 11.99
N CYS A 117 7.00 4.02 13.08
CA CYS A 117 5.59 3.66 12.96
C CYS A 117 4.77 4.78 12.31
N LEU A 118 5.05 6.04 12.65
CA LEU A 118 4.40 7.18 12.00
C LEU A 118 4.80 7.30 10.54
N GLY A 119 6.10 7.19 10.23
CA GLY A 119 6.57 7.21 8.84
C GLY A 119 5.97 6.09 8.00
N ALA A 120 5.90 4.87 8.55
CA ALA A 120 5.30 3.72 7.89
C ALA A 120 3.77 3.84 7.77
N PHE A 121 3.10 4.45 8.75
CA PHE A 121 1.67 4.78 8.65
C PHE A 121 1.40 5.70 7.48
N LEU A 122 2.14 6.82 7.39
CA LEU A 122 1.97 7.80 6.32
C LEU A 122 2.29 7.19 4.95
N ALA A 123 3.42 6.49 4.83
CA ALA A 123 3.83 5.85 3.58
C ALA A 123 2.93 4.66 3.18
N GLY A 124 2.37 3.91 4.12
CA GLY A 124 1.40 2.85 3.82
C GLY A 124 0.05 3.42 3.38
N SER A 125 -0.43 4.47 4.06
CA SER A 125 -1.69 5.15 3.74
C SER A 125 -1.65 5.78 2.35
N ALA A 126 -0.52 6.42 2.05
CA ALA A 126 -0.14 6.89 0.74
C ALA A 126 -0.25 5.83 -0.37
N LEU A 127 0.31 4.64 -0.14
CA LEU A 127 0.24 3.53 -1.10
C LEU A 127 -1.20 3.04 -1.29
N GLY A 128 -1.98 2.96 -0.22
CA GLY A 128 -3.38 2.56 -0.31
C GLY A 128 -4.25 3.55 -1.08
N LEU A 129 -3.95 4.84 -0.99
CA LEU A 129 -4.58 5.82 -1.88
C LEU A 129 -4.09 5.67 -3.32
N ALA A 130 -2.78 5.51 -3.53
CA ALA A 130 -2.22 5.40 -4.87
C ALA A 130 -2.77 4.18 -5.61
N ASP A 131 -2.94 3.05 -4.90
CA ASP A 131 -3.61 1.86 -5.44
C ASP A 131 -5.05 2.17 -5.84
N GLU A 132 -5.84 2.81 -4.98
CA GLU A 132 -7.24 3.15 -5.28
C GLU A 132 -7.34 4.13 -6.46
N THR A 133 -6.41 5.08 -6.54
CA THR A 133 -6.31 6.01 -7.67
C THR A 133 -5.99 5.28 -8.97
N LEU A 134 -5.06 4.32 -8.93
CA LEU A 134 -4.74 3.46 -10.07
C LEU A 134 -5.93 2.58 -10.46
N GLN A 135 -6.68 2.09 -9.47
CA GLN A 135 -7.93 1.38 -9.72
C GLN A 135 -8.94 2.29 -10.42
N GLY A 136 -9.09 3.55 -10.02
CA GLY A 136 -9.94 4.50 -10.74
C GLY A 136 -9.61 4.62 -12.24
N VAL A 137 -8.32 4.58 -12.59
CA VAL A 137 -7.86 4.63 -13.98
C VAL A 137 -8.21 3.36 -14.77
N LEU A 138 -8.27 2.21 -14.10
CA LEU A 138 -8.55 0.94 -14.76
C LEU A 138 -10.04 0.85 -15.17
N PRO A 139 -10.35 0.56 -16.45
CA PRO A 139 -11.74 0.55 -16.93
C PRO A 139 -12.68 -0.42 -16.21
N SER A 140 -12.12 -1.48 -15.61
CA SER A 140 -12.86 -2.52 -14.89
C SER A 140 -13.15 -2.17 -13.42
N ARG A 141 -12.81 -0.95 -12.99
CA ARG A 141 -12.76 -0.54 -11.58
C ARG A 141 -13.34 0.84 -11.37
N ILE A 142 -13.80 1.07 -10.15
CA ILE A 142 -14.40 2.33 -9.72
C ILE A 142 -13.61 2.78 -8.50
N TYR A 143 -13.16 4.03 -8.54
CA TYR A 143 -12.57 4.69 -7.38
C TYR A 143 -13.63 4.87 -6.28
N ASP A 144 -13.36 4.40 -5.06
CA ASP A 144 -14.22 4.62 -3.89
C ASP A 144 -13.44 5.15 -2.68
N LEU A 145 -13.86 6.31 -2.15
CA LEU A 145 -13.31 6.91 -0.92
C LEU A 145 -13.47 5.99 0.29
N ARG A 146 -14.47 5.10 0.29
CA ARG A 146 -14.66 4.09 1.34
C ARG A 146 -13.51 3.08 1.35
N ASP A 147 -13.00 2.71 0.18
CA ASP A 147 -11.86 1.81 0.03
C ASP A 147 -10.56 2.50 0.44
N VAL A 148 -10.38 3.79 0.10
CA VAL A 148 -9.26 4.60 0.64
C VAL A 148 -9.28 4.59 2.16
N ALA A 149 -10.44 4.90 2.77
CA ALA A 149 -10.58 4.91 4.23
C ALA A 149 -10.31 3.53 4.84
N LEU A 150 -10.75 2.45 4.19
CA LEU A 150 -10.49 1.09 4.63
C LEU A 150 -9.00 0.76 4.57
N ASN A 151 -8.30 1.11 3.50
CA ASN A 151 -6.87 0.91 3.33
C ASN A 151 -6.08 1.64 4.43
N ILE A 152 -6.41 2.91 4.71
CA ILE A 152 -5.77 3.71 5.78
C ILE A 152 -5.99 3.07 7.16
N ARG A 153 -7.22 2.70 7.50
CA ARG A 153 -7.53 2.04 8.80
C ARG A 153 -6.80 0.70 8.94
N SER A 154 -6.58 0.01 7.83
CA SER A 154 -5.88 -1.27 7.80
C SER A 154 -4.38 -1.09 8.04
N VAL A 155 -3.76 -0.09 7.42
CA VAL A 155 -2.38 0.31 7.73
C VAL A 155 -2.25 0.71 9.21
N LEU A 156 -3.22 1.45 9.75
CA LEU A 156 -3.26 1.83 11.16
C LEU A 156 -3.29 0.60 12.08
N LEU A 157 -4.10 -0.43 11.78
CA LEU A 157 -4.11 -1.68 12.53
C LEU A 157 -2.74 -2.37 12.52
N GLY A 158 -2.08 -2.39 11.35
CA GLY A 158 -0.72 -2.92 11.22
C GLY A 158 0.29 -2.19 12.10
N GLN A 159 0.26 -0.85 12.09
CA GLN A 159 1.14 -0.04 12.93
C GLN A 159 0.81 -0.17 14.42
N ALA A 160 -0.47 -0.28 14.79
CA ALA A 160 -0.89 -0.52 16.16
C ALA A 160 -0.37 -1.87 16.68
N ALA A 161 -0.39 -2.92 15.85
CA ALA A 161 0.22 -4.21 16.18
C ALA A 161 1.73 -4.07 16.44
N ILE A 162 2.45 -3.27 15.63
CA ILE A 162 3.88 -3.01 15.86
C ILE A 162 4.09 -2.25 17.17
N LEU A 163 3.34 -1.17 17.38
CA LEU A 163 3.52 -0.22 18.46
C LEU A 163 3.17 -0.78 19.83
N PHE A 164 2.08 -1.55 19.91
CA PHE A 164 1.53 -2.01 21.17
C PHE A 164 1.82 -3.46 21.47
N VAL A 165 1.95 -4.31 20.45
CA VAL A 165 2.09 -5.77 20.61
C VAL A 165 3.52 -6.25 20.35
N LEU A 166 4.04 -6.02 19.14
CA LEU A 166 5.34 -6.58 18.74
C LEU A 166 6.50 -5.88 19.45
N ARG A 167 6.50 -4.54 19.48
CA ARG A 167 7.52 -3.67 20.11
C ARG A 167 8.94 -4.12 19.81
N PRO A 168 9.34 -4.24 18.53
CA PRO A 168 10.60 -4.87 18.14
C PRO A 168 11.85 -4.16 18.71
N TRP A 169 11.75 -2.87 19.06
CA TRP A 169 12.81 -2.10 19.70
C TRP A 169 13.14 -2.52 21.14
N GLU A 170 12.21 -3.15 21.88
CA GLU A 170 12.47 -3.60 23.26
C GLU A 170 13.51 -4.74 23.30
N ARG A 171 13.61 -5.55 22.24
CA ARG A 171 14.51 -6.72 22.19
C ARG A 171 15.96 -6.36 21.85
N ASN A 172 16.19 -5.20 21.23
CA ASN A 172 17.52 -4.76 20.77
C ASN A 172 18.25 -3.89 21.81
N GLY A 173 17.85 -3.94 23.08
CA GLY A 173 18.57 -3.27 24.17
C GLY A 173 18.26 -1.78 24.34
N GLY A 174 17.10 -1.29 23.85
CA GLY A 174 16.48 -0.03 24.29
C GLY A 174 17.35 1.23 24.29
N GLY A 175 18.50 1.22 23.62
CA GLY A 175 19.39 2.38 23.56
C GLY A 175 18.65 3.55 22.91
N PRO A 176 18.90 4.79 23.36
CA PRO A 176 18.32 5.96 22.72
C PRO A 176 18.63 5.92 21.21
N PRO A 177 17.70 6.38 20.35
CA PRO A 177 17.91 6.39 18.91
C PRO A 177 19.26 7.04 18.62
N ARG A 178 20.14 6.35 17.87
CA ARG A 178 21.47 6.86 17.55
C ARG A 178 21.30 8.20 16.81
N ARG A 179 21.55 9.31 17.52
CA ARG A 179 21.40 10.71 17.06
C ARG A 179 22.13 11.07 15.75
N GLY A 180 22.91 10.16 15.15
CA GLY A 180 23.63 10.35 13.88
C GLY A 180 23.01 9.72 12.63
N GLY A 181 21.88 9.01 12.73
CA GLY A 181 21.28 8.27 11.59
C GLY A 181 20.14 8.97 10.85
N GLY A 182 19.52 9.99 11.47
CA GLY A 182 18.24 10.57 11.04
C GLY A 182 18.20 11.10 9.60
N GLY A 183 19.34 11.53 9.06
CA GLY A 183 19.44 11.99 7.67
C GLY A 183 19.24 10.90 6.61
N ARG A 184 19.45 9.61 6.95
CA ARG A 184 19.33 8.49 5.99
C ARG A 184 17.91 7.91 5.89
N LEU A 185 17.06 8.19 6.87
CA LEU A 185 15.66 7.74 6.92
C LEU A 185 14.67 8.81 6.49
N ALA A 186 14.96 10.07 6.77
CA ALA A 186 14.09 11.18 6.39
C ALA A 186 13.92 11.26 4.87
N LEU A 187 14.98 11.06 4.09
CA LEU A 187 14.90 11.23 2.63
C LEU A 187 13.96 10.23 1.93
N PRO A 188 14.04 8.91 2.15
CA PRO A 188 13.12 7.97 1.50
C PRO A 188 11.70 8.08 2.06
N ALA A 189 11.51 8.31 3.36
CA ALA A 189 10.18 8.49 3.94
C ALA A 189 9.52 9.80 3.50
N CYS A 190 10.27 10.91 3.42
CA CYS A 190 9.79 12.18 2.89
C CYS A 190 9.58 12.12 1.38
N ALA A 191 10.44 11.42 0.62
CA ALA A 191 10.23 11.21 -0.81
C ALA A 191 8.97 10.36 -1.08
N PHE A 192 8.72 9.34 -0.25
CA PHE A 192 7.50 8.54 -0.33
C PHE A 192 6.26 9.34 0.05
N SER A 193 6.34 10.11 1.14
CA SER A 193 5.25 10.98 1.60
C SER A 193 4.97 12.11 0.62
N LEU A 194 6.01 12.64 -0.04
CA LEU A 194 5.90 13.64 -1.10
C LEU A 194 5.32 13.04 -2.36
N ALA A 195 5.77 11.86 -2.80
CA ALA A 195 5.18 11.16 -3.94
C ALA A 195 3.70 10.85 -3.70
N ALA A 196 3.35 10.49 -2.47
CA ALA A 196 1.98 10.30 -2.03
C ALA A 196 1.16 11.58 -2.00
N LEU A 197 1.73 12.68 -1.48
CA LEU A 197 1.12 14.01 -1.49
C LEU A 197 0.91 14.52 -2.92
N LEU A 198 1.82 14.20 -3.84
CA LEU A 198 1.69 14.51 -5.26
C LEU A 198 0.61 13.64 -5.93
N CYS A 199 0.46 12.38 -5.53
CA CYS A 199 -0.69 11.56 -5.93
C CYS A 199 -2.01 12.12 -5.37
N LEU A 200 -2.05 12.48 -4.08
CA LEU A 200 -3.20 13.14 -3.42
C LEU A 200 -3.61 14.44 -4.12
N ALA A 201 -2.65 15.31 -4.40
CA ALA A 201 -2.88 16.57 -5.10
C ALA A 201 -3.43 16.33 -6.50
N ASN A 202 -2.97 15.31 -7.21
CA ASN A 202 -3.53 14.90 -8.50
C ASN A 202 -4.96 14.39 -8.38
N VAL A 203 -5.28 13.58 -7.37
CA VAL A 203 -6.65 13.11 -7.12
C VAL A 203 -7.59 14.29 -6.85
N ALA A 204 -7.17 15.24 -6.00
CA ALA A 204 -7.95 16.44 -5.70
C ALA A 204 -8.17 17.32 -6.94
N LEU A 205 -7.18 17.44 -7.82
CA LEU A 205 -7.31 18.12 -9.11
C LEU A 205 -8.31 17.41 -10.05
N VAL A 206 -8.44 16.10 -9.96
CA VAL A 206 -9.42 15.32 -10.73
C VAL A 206 -10.83 15.43 -10.13
N GLU A 207 -10.97 15.39 -8.81
CA GLU A 207 -12.28 15.55 -8.13
C GLU A 207 -12.90 16.93 -8.34
N MET A 208 -12.08 17.99 -8.43
CA MET A 208 -12.59 19.32 -8.82
C MET A 208 -13.18 19.36 -10.24
N GLY A 209 -13.01 18.30 -11.04
CA GLY A 209 -13.56 18.17 -12.39
C GLY A 209 -14.65 17.10 -12.58
N THR A 210 -14.98 16.28 -11.58
CA THR A 210 -15.95 15.17 -11.73
C THR A 210 -17.10 15.23 -10.72
N PRO A 211 -18.36 15.25 -11.15
CA PRO A 211 -19.49 15.20 -10.22
C PRO A 211 -19.54 13.83 -9.52
N THR A 212 -19.61 13.87 -8.18
CA THR A 212 -19.84 12.70 -7.32
C THR A 212 -21.13 11.99 -7.71
N ARG A 213 -21.14 10.64 -7.67
CA ARG A 213 -22.32 9.82 -7.98
C ARG A 213 -23.58 10.35 -7.26
N PRO A 214 -24.70 10.59 -7.96
CA PRO A 214 -26.01 10.63 -7.33
C PRO A 214 -26.27 9.29 -6.64
N GLY A 215 -26.97 9.32 -5.51
CA GLY A 215 -27.32 8.15 -4.72
C GLY A 215 -27.81 6.98 -5.57
N TRP A 216 -27.24 5.81 -5.33
CA TRP A 216 -27.48 4.56 -6.03
C TRP A 216 -28.93 4.04 -5.96
N GLU A 217 -29.83 4.74 -5.27
CA GLU A 217 -31.23 4.34 -5.08
C GLU A 217 -32.14 4.62 -6.29
N GLY A 218 -31.66 5.26 -7.37
CA GLY A 218 -32.49 5.61 -8.54
C GLY A 218 -31.97 5.21 -9.94
N ALA A 219 -30.75 4.69 -10.07
CA ALA A 219 -30.04 4.64 -11.37
C ALA A 219 -30.21 3.37 -12.21
N VAL A 220 -31.22 2.53 -11.95
CA VAL A 220 -31.48 1.33 -12.76
C VAL A 220 -32.32 1.64 -14.03
N ALA A 221 -32.82 2.87 -14.18
CA ALA A 221 -33.76 3.20 -15.26
C ALA A 221 -33.19 3.89 -16.51
N GLY A 222 -31.89 4.21 -16.61
CA GLY A 222 -31.41 4.94 -17.79
C GLY A 222 -29.92 4.80 -18.11
N GLY A 223 -29.62 4.14 -19.24
CA GLY A 223 -28.46 4.39 -20.12
C GLY A 223 -27.06 4.09 -19.58
N ARG A 224 -26.30 3.25 -20.31
CA ARG A 224 -24.92 2.82 -19.99
C ARG A 224 -23.82 3.88 -20.23
N ASP A 225 -24.17 5.16 -20.39
CA ASP A 225 -23.25 6.19 -20.90
C ASP A 225 -22.69 7.14 -19.83
N GLY A 226 -22.90 6.84 -18.54
CA GLY A 226 -22.51 7.70 -17.42
C GLY A 226 -21.10 7.50 -16.85
N PHE A 227 -20.24 6.68 -17.45
CA PHE A 227 -18.90 6.41 -16.91
C PHE A 227 -17.84 7.28 -17.60
N ARG A 228 -17.41 8.38 -16.95
CA ARG A 228 -16.25 9.14 -17.42
C ARG A 228 -14.97 8.45 -16.95
N HIS A 229 -14.23 7.88 -17.89
CA HIS A 229 -12.87 7.41 -17.68
C HIS A 229 -11.93 8.58 -17.33
N PHE A 230 -10.89 8.31 -16.54
CA PHE A 230 -9.82 9.29 -16.31
C PHE A 230 -9.17 9.67 -17.65
N GLY A 231 -9.03 10.97 -17.91
CA GLY A 231 -8.34 11.45 -19.10
C GLY A 231 -6.87 11.02 -19.13
N PRO A 232 -6.25 10.87 -20.32
CA PRO A 232 -4.86 10.41 -20.48
C PRO A 232 -3.83 11.24 -19.68
N ALA A 233 -4.14 12.50 -19.36
CA ALA A 233 -3.32 13.35 -18.49
C ALA A 233 -3.22 12.83 -17.04
N ALA A 234 -4.31 12.32 -16.47
CA ALA A 234 -4.32 11.77 -15.10
C ALA A 234 -3.54 10.44 -15.02
N VAL A 235 -3.61 9.63 -16.08
CA VAL A 235 -2.84 8.38 -16.22
C VAL A 235 -1.34 8.66 -16.33
N ALA A 236 -0.96 9.63 -17.15
CA ALA A 236 0.42 10.06 -17.31
C ALA A 236 1.00 10.62 -15.99
N ALA A 237 0.23 11.45 -15.28
CA ALA A 237 0.66 12.04 -14.01
C ALA A 237 0.88 10.98 -12.91
N ASN A 238 0.02 9.96 -12.80
CA ASN A 238 0.20 8.85 -11.86
C ASN A 238 1.43 7.99 -12.20
N THR A 239 1.65 7.72 -13.48
CA THR A 239 2.82 6.95 -13.94
C THR A 239 4.12 7.71 -13.64
N VAL A 240 4.12 9.03 -13.80
CA VAL A 240 5.24 9.90 -13.43
C VAL A 240 5.45 9.94 -11.92
N GLY A 241 4.40 9.98 -11.10
CA GLY A 241 4.50 9.94 -9.64
C GLY A 241 5.13 8.63 -9.12
N ILE A 242 4.72 7.49 -9.67
CA ILE A 242 5.28 6.17 -9.35
C ILE A 242 6.73 6.08 -9.84
N ALA A 243 7.02 6.51 -11.06
CA ALA A 243 8.38 6.52 -11.61
C ALA A 243 9.31 7.45 -10.82
N ALA A 244 8.83 8.60 -10.36
CA ALA A 244 9.57 9.53 -9.51
C ALA A 244 9.83 8.91 -8.13
N ALA A 245 8.86 8.23 -7.52
CA ALA A 245 9.05 7.49 -6.26
C ALA A 245 10.13 6.41 -6.40
N VAL A 246 10.10 5.63 -7.49
CA VAL A 246 11.10 4.59 -7.79
C VAL A 246 12.47 5.19 -8.09
N ALA A 247 12.55 6.29 -8.84
CA ALA A 247 13.80 6.98 -9.14
C ALA A 247 14.42 7.62 -7.88
N MET A 248 13.60 8.15 -6.98
CA MET A 248 14.05 8.71 -5.70
C MET A 248 14.54 7.64 -4.72
N LEU A 249 13.94 6.44 -4.74
CA LEU A 249 14.48 5.26 -4.04
C LEU A 249 15.87 4.87 -4.57
N GLY A 250 16.15 5.07 -5.86
CA GLY A 250 17.48 4.92 -6.46
C GLY A 250 18.47 6.04 -6.10
N ALA A 251 17.97 7.27 -5.91
CA ALA A 251 18.79 8.46 -5.62
C ALA A 251 19.24 8.59 -4.16
N ALA A 252 18.61 7.87 -3.22
CA ALA A 252 18.98 7.84 -1.80
C ALA A 252 20.35 7.17 -1.50
N ARG A 253 21.12 6.80 -2.54
CA ARG A 253 22.53 6.42 -2.47
C ARG A 253 23.34 7.35 -3.37
N GLY A 254 24.31 8.09 -2.83
CA GLY A 254 25.29 8.83 -3.65
C GLY A 254 26.30 7.88 -4.36
N PRO A 255 27.23 8.39 -5.20
CA PRO A 255 27.25 9.68 -5.89
C PRO A 255 26.68 9.58 -7.30
N LEU A 256 25.80 10.54 -7.58
CA LEU A 256 25.11 10.79 -8.84
C LEU A 256 26.03 11.47 -9.86
N ARG A 257 26.58 10.69 -10.80
CA ARG A 257 26.94 11.26 -12.12
C ARG A 257 26.37 10.46 -13.28
N GLY A 258 26.18 9.14 -13.14
CA GLY A 258 25.65 8.29 -14.21
C GLY A 258 24.13 8.34 -14.37
N ALA A 259 23.37 8.00 -13.31
CA ALA A 259 21.93 7.80 -13.40
C ALA A 259 21.13 9.09 -13.69
N ALA A 260 21.53 10.22 -13.10
CA ALA A 260 20.90 11.52 -13.38
C ALA A 260 21.22 12.05 -14.80
N ARG A 261 22.39 11.71 -15.36
CA ARG A 261 22.72 12.03 -16.76
C ARG A 261 21.97 11.12 -17.73
N LEU A 262 21.79 9.84 -17.41
CA LEU A 262 20.98 8.91 -18.19
C LEU A 262 19.51 9.28 -18.20
N LEU A 263 18.94 9.69 -17.06
CA LEU A 263 17.54 10.12 -16.98
C LEU A 263 17.31 11.51 -17.57
N ARG A 264 18.25 12.46 -17.40
CA ARG A 264 18.18 13.75 -18.14
C ARG A 264 18.39 13.54 -19.63
N ALA A 265 19.29 12.66 -20.07
CA ALA A 265 19.47 12.33 -21.48
C ALA A 265 18.23 11.63 -22.05
N ALA A 266 17.63 10.68 -21.33
CA ALA A 266 16.40 10.01 -21.78
C ALA A 266 15.19 10.96 -21.83
N ALA A 267 15.09 11.92 -20.91
CA ALA A 267 14.04 12.94 -20.91
C ALA A 267 14.26 14.02 -21.99
N VAL A 268 15.51 14.47 -22.19
CA VAL A 268 15.86 15.47 -23.22
C VAL A 268 15.83 14.87 -24.63
N CYS A 269 16.15 13.58 -24.78
CA CYS A 269 16.11 12.88 -26.07
C CYS A 269 14.73 12.27 -26.40
N GLY A 270 13.69 12.52 -25.60
CA GLY A 270 12.34 11.99 -25.87
C GLY A 270 12.25 10.45 -25.83
N LEU A 271 13.12 9.79 -25.05
CA LEU A 271 13.22 8.32 -24.96
C LEU A 271 12.35 7.71 -23.84
N LEU A 272 11.61 8.53 -23.08
CA LEU A 272 10.63 8.04 -22.10
C LEU A 272 9.51 7.19 -22.75
N PRO A 273 8.88 7.62 -23.86
CA PRO A 273 7.89 6.82 -24.57
C PRO A 273 8.39 5.45 -25.05
N PRO A 274 9.57 5.30 -25.69
CA PRO A 274 10.07 3.98 -26.07
C PRO A 274 10.46 3.09 -24.87
N LEU A 275 10.86 3.66 -23.73
CA LEU A 275 11.11 2.87 -22.51
C LEU A 275 9.82 2.28 -21.94
N ILE A 276 8.73 3.06 -21.97
CA ILE A 276 7.38 2.63 -21.57
C ILE A 276 6.85 1.56 -22.53
N LEU A 277 7.08 1.74 -23.84
CA LEU A 277 6.71 0.75 -24.86
C LEU A 277 7.55 -0.54 -24.76
N LEU A 278 8.84 -0.45 -24.39
CA LEU A 278 9.71 -1.61 -24.17
C LEU A 278 9.27 -2.42 -22.95
N VAL A 279 8.96 -1.76 -21.84
CA VAL A 279 8.39 -2.41 -20.64
C VAL A 279 7.02 -3.00 -20.97
N GLY A 280 6.22 -2.28 -21.76
CA GLY A 280 4.97 -2.75 -22.35
C GLY A 280 5.11 -4.04 -23.16
N ALA A 281 6.06 -4.08 -24.08
CA ALA A 281 6.32 -5.22 -24.95
C ALA A 281 6.87 -6.43 -24.18
N LEU A 282 7.75 -6.21 -23.19
CA LEU A 282 8.25 -7.26 -22.29
C LEU A 282 7.15 -7.87 -21.41
N LEU A 283 6.10 -7.10 -21.12
CA LEU A 283 4.91 -7.53 -20.38
C LEU A 283 3.78 -8.02 -21.30
N GLY A 284 4.01 -8.09 -22.61
CA GLY A 284 3.02 -8.56 -23.60
C GLY A 284 1.84 -7.61 -23.84
N LEU A 285 1.94 -6.35 -23.41
CA LEU A 285 0.92 -5.32 -23.61
C LEU A 285 1.05 -4.74 -25.02
N ARG A 286 0.01 -4.90 -25.85
CA ARG A 286 -0.09 -4.23 -27.16
C ARG A 286 -0.77 -2.87 -26.99
N PHE A 287 -0.01 -1.80 -27.15
CA PHE A 287 -0.53 -0.44 -27.22
C PHE A 287 -1.00 -0.16 -28.66
N ARG A 288 -2.26 0.23 -28.84
CA ARG A 288 -2.79 0.78 -30.09
C ARG A 288 -2.75 2.29 -30.02
#